data_AF-A0A972KT43-F1
#
_entry.id   AF-A0A972KT43-F1
#
_cell.length_a   1.000
_cell.length_b   1.000
_cell.length_c   1.000
_cell.angle_alpha   90.00
_cell.angle_beta   90.00
_cell.angle_gamma   90.00
#
_symmetry.space_group_name_H-M   'P 1'
#
loop_
_entity.id
_entity.type
_entity.pdbx_description
1 polymer ?
#
loop_
_entity_poly.entity_id
_entity_poly.type
_entity_poly.pdbx_seq_one_letter_code
_entity_poly.pdbx_strand_id
1 'polypeptide(L)'
;NMRGRAGMVYANGVHLERLNLDFNMEELEPRLRFRSMLPDGVFIEGAADGKLDGRVDIGFERLQVSYRKKLFSVEKPFRVVIDSEAVSVSRMTVKSGGGVIEIEGTRTFSGRNDFTVYGTRFQLSDVDDILSQNEDGEDGEDGRRFRGKVDVNGTITGTDIEPVMALEVHIDSLNFAGVDMGTLELELTYNDQQVQVFGDLNYGP
;
A
#
# COMPACT_ATOMS: atom_id res chain seq x y z
N ASN A 1 -8.05 27.07 21.05
CA ASN A 1 -8.56 26.14 20.01
C ASN A 1 -8.97 26.92 18.76
N MET A 2 -8.17 26.84 17.70
CA MET A 2 -8.58 27.32 16.38
C MET A 2 -9.07 26.13 15.57
N ARG A 3 -10.29 26.22 15.04
CA ARG A 3 -10.86 25.20 14.16
C ARG A 3 -10.90 25.75 12.74
N GLY A 4 -10.20 25.07 11.83
CA GLY A 4 -10.18 25.38 10.41
C GLY A 4 -10.92 24.30 9.64
N ARG A 5 -12.01 24.67 8.94
CA ARG A 5 -12.64 23.77 7.98
C ARG A 5 -12.26 24.22 6.58
N ALA A 6 -11.44 23.43 5.89
CA ALA A 6 -11.16 23.65 4.49
C ALA A 6 -12.11 22.76 3.67
N GLY A 7 -12.92 23.36 2.82
CA GLY A 7 -13.85 22.59 1.98
C GLY A 7 -13.12 21.72 0.95
N MET A 8 -11.94 22.15 0.53
CA MET A 8 -11.20 21.59 -0.60
C MET A 8 -9.70 21.91 -0.47
N VAL A 9 -8.84 20.91 -0.63
CA VAL A 9 -7.38 21.09 -0.72
C VAL A 9 -6.84 20.33 -1.93
N TYR A 10 -5.97 20.99 -2.68
CA TYR A 10 -5.22 20.41 -3.79
C TYR A 10 -3.75 20.31 -3.40
N ALA A 11 -3.20 19.11 -3.42
CA ALA A 11 -1.77 18.89 -3.20
C ALA A 11 -1.27 17.81 -4.16
N ASN A 12 -0.35 18.16 -5.07
CA ASN A 12 0.32 17.21 -5.97
C ASN A 12 -0.64 16.25 -6.71
N GLY A 13 -1.74 16.76 -7.27
CA GLY A 13 -2.75 15.94 -7.98
C GLY A 13 -3.72 15.18 -7.08
N VAL A 14 -3.49 15.18 -5.76
CA VAL A 14 -4.44 14.65 -4.77
C VAL A 14 -5.50 15.71 -4.51
N HIS A 15 -6.74 15.39 -4.89
CA HIS A 15 -7.90 16.16 -4.50
C HIS A 15 -8.35 15.66 -3.13
N LEU A 16 -8.48 16.56 -2.14
CA LEU A 16 -9.01 16.25 -0.81
C LEU A 16 -10.30 17.03 -0.56
N GLU A 17 -11.42 16.31 -0.45
CA GLU A 17 -12.70 16.89 -0.07
C GLU A 17 -12.92 16.86 1.45
N ARG A 18 -13.75 17.79 1.97
CA ARG A 18 -14.25 17.77 3.36
C ARG A 18 -13.15 17.64 4.42
N LEU A 19 -12.07 18.40 4.26
CA LEU A 19 -10.96 18.44 5.19
C LEU A 19 -11.36 19.17 6.49
N ASN A 20 -11.38 18.45 7.60
CA ASN A 20 -11.55 19.05 8.92
C ASN A 20 -10.19 19.05 9.63
N LEU A 21 -9.67 20.24 9.87
CA LEU A 21 -8.44 20.46 10.61
C LEU A 21 -8.78 21.13 11.95
N ASP A 22 -8.50 20.44 13.04
CA ASP A 22 -8.56 21.03 14.38
C ASP A 22 -7.12 21.28 14.85
N PHE A 23 -6.83 22.51 15.27
CA PHE A 23 -5.50 22.89 15.75
C PHE A 23 -5.56 23.28 17.22
N ASN A 24 -4.84 22.53 18.05
CA ASN A 24 -4.50 23.00 19.38
C ASN A 24 -3.22 23.86 19.32
N MET A 25 -3.39 25.19 19.43
CA MET A 25 -2.28 26.15 19.35
C MET A 25 -1.37 26.13 20.58
N GLU A 26 -1.83 25.60 21.72
CA GLU A 26 -1.02 25.50 22.94
C GLU A 26 0.00 24.35 22.88
N GLU A 27 -0.35 23.28 22.17
CA GLU A 27 0.44 22.04 22.13
C GLU A 27 1.05 21.76 20.73
N LEU A 28 0.72 22.56 19.71
CA LEU A 28 1.09 22.34 18.30
C LEU A 28 0.74 20.92 17.81
N GLU A 29 -0.41 20.43 18.29
CA GLU A 29 -0.95 19.12 17.95
C GLU A 29 -2.09 19.25 16.94
N PRO A 30 -1.82 19.28 15.62
CA PRO A 30 -2.87 19.23 14.61
C PRO A 30 -3.61 17.89 14.65
N ARG A 31 -4.93 17.94 14.62
CA ARG A 31 -5.78 16.77 14.38
C ARG A 31 -6.46 16.91 13.03
N LEU A 32 -6.24 15.92 12.18
CA LEU A 32 -6.72 15.87 10.82
C LEU A 32 -7.77 14.76 10.68
N ARG A 33 -8.93 15.10 10.12
CA ARG A 33 -9.88 14.12 9.58
C ARG A 33 -10.19 14.47 8.14
N PHE A 34 -10.03 13.48 7.26
CA PHE A 34 -10.20 13.68 5.83
C PHE A 34 -10.96 12.53 5.20
N ARG A 35 -11.66 12.86 4.11
CA ARG A 35 -12.33 11.91 3.26
C ARG A 35 -12.30 12.43 1.84
N SER A 36 -11.71 11.69 0.93
CA SER A 36 -11.65 12.10 -0.47
C SER A 36 -11.91 10.99 -1.45
N MET A 37 -12.20 11.41 -2.68
CA MET A 37 -12.25 10.57 -3.86
C MET A 37 -11.19 11.10 -4.83
N LEU A 38 -10.22 10.26 -5.17
CA LEU A 38 -9.22 10.56 -6.20
C LEU A 38 -9.81 10.25 -7.60
N PRO A 39 -9.16 10.74 -8.67
CA PRO A 39 -9.37 10.20 -10.01
C PRO A 39 -9.30 8.67 -10.00
N ASP A 40 -10.05 8.01 -10.88
CA ASP A 40 -10.13 6.54 -11.01
C ASP A 40 -10.91 5.81 -9.90
N GLY A 41 -11.71 6.54 -9.13
CA GLY A 41 -12.66 5.94 -8.19
C GLY A 41 -12.03 5.42 -6.89
N VAL A 42 -10.79 5.81 -6.60
CA VAL A 42 -10.14 5.53 -5.31
C VAL A 42 -10.77 6.43 -4.25
N PHE A 43 -11.33 5.83 -3.21
CA PHE A 43 -11.84 6.54 -2.05
C PHE A 43 -10.88 6.39 -0.87
N ILE A 44 -10.51 7.50 -0.23
CA ILE A 44 -9.59 7.51 0.91
C ILE A 44 -10.28 8.20 2.09
N GLU A 45 -10.26 7.56 3.25
CA GLU A 45 -10.72 8.14 4.51
C GLU A 45 -9.67 7.92 5.59
N GLY A 46 -9.41 8.95 6.39
CA GLY A 46 -8.44 8.84 7.46
C GLY A 46 -8.65 9.81 8.61
N ALA A 47 -8.07 9.43 9.74
CA ALA A 47 -7.92 10.25 10.93
C ALA A 47 -6.46 10.18 11.38
N ALA A 48 -5.87 11.35 11.57
CA ALA A 48 -4.51 11.49 12.02
C ALA A 48 -4.38 12.58 13.08
N ASP A 49 -3.48 12.36 14.02
CA ASP A 49 -2.91 13.39 14.88
C ASP A 49 -1.50 13.71 14.39
N GLY A 50 -1.03 14.91 14.68
CA GLY A 50 0.32 15.32 14.39
C GLY A 50 0.94 16.02 15.56
N LYS A 51 2.26 16.04 15.62
CA LYS A 51 3.06 16.86 16.52
C LYS A 51 4.15 17.58 15.72
N LEU A 52 4.31 18.87 16.01
CA LEU A 52 5.34 19.71 15.40
C LEU A 52 6.36 20.13 16.48
N ASP A 53 7.57 19.56 16.42
CA ASP A 53 8.65 19.87 17.37
C ASP A 53 10.03 19.62 16.73
N GLY A 54 10.45 20.53 15.83
CA GLY A 54 11.66 20.35 15.00
C GLY A 54 11.56 19.24 13.93
N ARG A 55 10.53 18.39 14.04
CA ARG A 55 10.08 17.38 13.08
C ARG A 55 8.55 17.35 13.05
N VAL A 56 7.97 16.85 11.96
CA VAL A 56 6.55 16.55 11.85
C VAL A 56 6.36 15.06 12.13
N ASP A 57 5.67 14.71 13.21
CA ASP A 57 5.33 13.32 13.56
C ASP A 57 3.82 13.17 13.41
N ILE A 58 3.36 12.37 12.45
CA ILE A 58 1.95 12.18 12.10
C ILE A 58 1.52 10.77 12.49
N GLY A 59 0.71 10.64 13.53
CA GLY A 59 0.07 9.39 13.93
C GLY A 59 -1.23 9.19 13.17
N PHE A 60 -1.39 8.05 12.50
CA PHE A 60 -2.64 7.66 11.85
C PHE A 60 -3.31 6.60 12.71
N GLU A 61 -4.44 6.95 13.33
CA GLU A 61 -5.28 5.99 14.06
C GLU A 61 -6.11 5.13 13.11
N ARG A 62 -6.50 5.71 11.97
CA ARG A 62 -7.31 5.07 10.95
C ARG A 62 -6.92 5.59 9.58
N LEU A 63 -6.71 4.67 8.66
CA LEU A 63 -6.62 4.95 7.23
C LEU A 63 -7.34 3.83 6.49
N GLN A 64 -8.23 4.21 5.59
CA GLN A 64 -8.97 3.31 4.73
C GLN A 64 -8.88 3.80 3.30
N VAL A 65 -8.58 2.88 2.40
CA VAL A 65 -8.57 3.10 0.96
C VAL A 65 -9.52 2.08 0.36
N SER A 66 -10.51 2.53 -0.40
CA SER A 66 -11.38 1.67 -1.19
C SER A 66 -11.08 1.89 -2.66
N TYR A 67 -10.82 0.81 -3.39
CA TYR A 67 -10.54 0.84 -4.83
C TYR A 67 -11.18 -0.38 -5.47
N ARG A 68 -11.93 -0.20 -6.56
CA ARG A 68 -12.60 -1.29 -7.29
C ARG A 68 -13.35 -2.29 -6.39
N LYS A 69 -14.16 -1.77 -5.44
CA LYS A 69 -14.91 -2.55 -4.42
C LYS A 69 -14.05 -3.30 -3.39
N LYS A 70 -12.72 -3.20 -3.44
CA LYS A 70 -11.80 -3.74 -2.43
C LYS A 70 -11.53 -2.67 -1.38
N LEU A 71 -11.66 -3.05 -0.10
CA LEU A 71 -11.35 -2.19 1.02
C LEU A 71 -10.01 -2.59 1.63
N PHE A 72 -9.08 -1.64 1.62
CA PHE A 72 -7.82 -1.68 2.32
C PHE A 72 -7.95 -0.85 3.58
N SER A 73 -7.68 -1.42 4.74
CA SER A 73 -7.78 -0.73 6.01
C SER A 73 -6.55 -0.98 6.86
N VAL A 74 -5.99 0.08 7.41
CA VAL A 74 -4.94 -0.05 8.41
C VAL A 74 -5.50 -0.74 9.66
N GLU A 75 -4.80 -1.78 10.12
CA GLU A 75 -5.22 -2.60 11.26
C GLU A 75 -4.79 -2.00 12.61
N LYS A 76 -3.60 -1.40 12.64
CA LYS A 76 -3.00 -0.81 13.85
C LYS A 76 -2.52 0.60 13.55
N PRO A 77 -2.57 1.52 14.54
CA PRO A 77 -2.03 2.85 14.35
C PRO A 77 -0.56 2.80 13.91
N PHE A 78 -0.20 3.67 12.97
CA PHE A 78 1.16 3.82 12.48
C PHE A 78 1.55 5.30 12.46
N ARG A 79 2.84 5.57 12.35
CA ARG A 79 3.40 6.92 12.32
C ARG A 79 4.14 7.18 11.01
N VAL A 80 4.03 8.41 10.56
CA VAL A 80 4.86 9.00 9.51
C VAL A 80 5.65 10.14 10.14
N VAL A 81 6.97 10.05 10.10
CA VAL A 81 7.87 11.08 10.64
C VAL A 81 8.57 11.78 9.48
N ILE A 82 8.51 13.10 9.46
CA ILE A 82 9.18 13.96 8.49
C ILE A 82 10.12 14.88 9.30
N ASP A 83 11.42 14.72 9.14
CA ASP A 83 12.42 15.58 9.79
C ASP A 83 13.23 16.37 8.74
N SER A 84 14.45 16.79 9.06
CA SER A 84 15.32 17.53 8.12
C SER A 84 16.04 16.63 7.12
N GLU A 85 16.05 15.32 7.33
CA GLU A 85 16.83 14.36 6.54
C GLU A 85 15.93 13.47 5.68
N ALA A 86 14.76 13.10 6.20
CA ALA A 86 13.95 12.05 5.60
C ALA A 86 12.45 12.11 5.93
N VAL A 87 11.71 11.31 5.17
CA VAL A 87 10.37 10.82 5.48
C VAL A 87 10.47 9.35 5.87
N SER A 88 10.04 9.00 7.07
CA SER A 88 10.03 7.63 7.57
C SER A 88 8.62 7.18 7.89
N VAL A 89 8.29 5.94 7.53
CA VAL A 89 7.02 5.29 7.84
C VAL A 89 7.34 4.16 8.80
N SER A 90 6.82 4.25 10.03
CA SER A 90 6.81 3.09 10.93
C SER A 90 5.92 2.00 10.33
N ARG A 91 6.16 0.74 10.69
CA ARG A 91 5.33 -0.40 10.28
C ARG A 91 3.84 -0.09 10.14
N MET A 92 3.41 0.03 8.89
CA MET A 92 2.03 0.22 8.49
C MET A 92 1.47 -1.12 8.06
N THR A 93 0.56 -1.67 8.87
CA THR A 93 -0.14 -2.93 8.57
C THR A 93 -1.49 -2.63 7.93
N VAL A 94 -1.66 -2.96 6.66
CA VAL A 94 -2.87 -2.79 5.85
C VAL A 94 -3.53 -4.13 5.59
N LYS A 95 -4.79 -4.27 5.97
CA LYS A 95 -5.61 -5.46 5.70
C LYS A 95 -6.50 -5.25 4.48
N SER A 96 -6.62 -6.26 3.62
CA SER A 96 -7.60 -6.31 2.54
C SER A 96 -8.14 -7.73 2.38
N GLY A 97 -9.46 -7.90 2.55
CA GLY A 97 -10.08 -9.22 2.59
C GLY A 97 -9.43 -10.13 3.66
N GLY A 98 -8.85 -11.25 3.20
CA GLY A 98 -8.11 -12.19 4.04
C GLY A 98 -6.59 -11.94 4.13
N GLY A 99 -6.05 -11.00 3.36
CA GLY A 99 -4.62 -10.71 3.28
C GLY A 99 -4.18 -9.49 4.09
N VAL A 100 -2.89 -9.43 4.39
CA VAL A 100 -2.24 -8.37 5.17
C VAL A 100 -0.95 -7.92 4.48
N ILE A 101 -0.79 -6.62 4.24
CA ILE A 101 0.46 -5.97 3.78
C ILE A 101 1.05 -5.20 4.96
N GLU A 102 2.33 -5.38 5.23
CA GLU A 102 3.13 -4.56 6.12
C GLU A 102 4.15 -3.78 5.29
N ILE A 103 4.25 -2.48 5.53
CA ILE A 103 5.20 -1.59 4.87
C ILE A 103 5.93 -0.80 5.96
N GLU A 104 7.26 -0.81 5.95
CA GLU A 104 8.08 0.04 6.81
C GLU A 104 9.29 0.55 6.03
N GLY A 105 9.81 1.72 6.38
CA GLY A 105 11.02 2.23 5.75
C GLY A 105 11.13 3.73 5.71
N THR A 106 12.13 4.19 4.96
CA THR A 106 12.55 5.58 4.92
C THR A 106 12.90 6.01 3.50
N ARG A 107 12.51 7.24 3.16
CA ARG A 107 12.98 7.97 1.98
C ARG A 107 13.65 9.26 2.41
N THR A 108 14.94 9.42 2.09
CA THR A 108 15.67 10.67 2.34
C THR A 108 15.26 11.76 1.35
N PHE A 109 15.44 13.04 1.68
CA PHE A 109 15.19 14.12 0.71
C PHE A 109 16.18 14.15 -0.46
N SER A 110 17.32 13.47 -0.32
CA SER A 110 18.23 13.21 -1.44
C SER A 110 17.69 12.19 -2.45
N GLY A 111 16.54 11.58 -2.15
CA GLY A 111 15.87 10.61 -3.01
C GLY A 111 16.31 9.16 -2.78
N ARG A 112 17.12 8.88 -1.74
CA ARG A 112 17.46 7.50 -1.37
C ARG A 112 16.29 6.82 -0.65
N ASN A 113 15.95 5.62 -1.10
CA ASN A 113 14.88 4.77 -0.56
C ASN A 113 15.46 3.58 0.20
N ASP A 114 14.77 3.16 1.27
CA ASP A 114 15.03 1.95 2.03
C ASP A 114 13.72 1.50 2.67
N PHE A 115 12.95 0.70 1.94
CA PHE A 115 11.66 0.16 2.38
C PHE A 115 11.67 -1.36 2.37
N THR A 116 10.95 -1.93 3.32
CA THR A 116 10.60 -3.34 3.39
C THR A 116 9.10 -3.48 3.22
N VAL A 117 8.68 -4.45 2.41
CA VAL A 117 7.29 -4.79 2.15
C VAL A 117 7.10 -6.27 2.44
N TYR A 118 6.13 -6.61 3.27
CA TYR A 118 5.72 -7.98 3.53
C TYR A 118 4.22 -8.12 3.27
N GLY A 119 3.81 -9.02 2.41
CA GLY A 119 2.44 -9.36 2.14
C GLY A 119 2.18 -10.80 2.51
N THR A 120 1.04 -11.11 3.14
CA THR A 120 0.65 -12.49 3.39
C THR A 120 -0.81 -12.75 3.07
N ARG A 121 -1.06 -13.95 2.55
CA ARG A 121 -2.37 -14.55 2.28
C ARG A 121 -3.27 -13.74 1.34
N PHE A 122 -2.68 -13.06 0.35
CA PHE A 122 -3.46 -12.41 -0.69
C PHE A 122 -4.10 -13.44 -1.61
N GLN A 123 -5.37 -13.27 -1.95
CA GLN A 123 -5.95 -14.09 -3.01
C GLN A 123 -5.30 -13.69 -4.33
N LEU A 124 -4.77 -14.65 -5.08
CA LEU A 124 -4.13 -14.39 -6.38
C LEU A 124 -5.09 -13.72 -7.37
N SER A 125 -6.40 -14.01 -7.27
CA SER A 125 -7.46 -13.31 -8.02
C SER A 125 -7.55 -11.82 -7.69
N ASP A 126 -7.27 -11.44 -6.45
CA ASP A 126 -7.32 -10.02 -6.04
C ASP A 126 -6.12 -9.26 -6.61
N VAL A 127 -4.97 -9.93 -6.72
CA VAL A 127 -3.78 -9.38 -7.39
C VAL A 127 -4.05 -9.21 -8.89
N ASP A 128 -4.64 -10.22 -9.53
CA ASP A 128 -5.03 -10.17 -10.95
C ASP A 128 -6.03 -9.05 -11.25
N ASP A 129 -7.06 -8.86 -10.42
CA ASP A 129 -8.05 -7.78 -10.57
C ASP A 129 -7.43 -6.37 -10.44
N ILE A 130 -6.37 -6.23 -9.64
CA ILE A 130 -5.64 -4.96 -9.47
C ILE A 130 -4.74 -4.69 -10.69
N LEU A 131 -4.05 -5.71 -11.19
CA LEU A 131 -3.04 -5.55 -12.24
C LEU A 131 -3.64 -5.52 -13.65
N SER A 132 -4.69 -6.31 -13.91
CA SER A 132 -5.15 -6.58 -15.27
C SER A 132 -5.95 -5.44 -15.90
N GLN A 133 -6.20 -4.32 -15.20
CA GLN A 133 -7.05 -3.19 -15.61
C GLN A 133 -8.48 -3.55 -16.06
N ASN A 134 -8.83 -4.82 -16.20
CA ASN A 134 -10.13 -5.31 -16.63
C ASN A 134 -11.21 -4.73 -15.71
N GLU A 135 -12.07 -3.88 -16.27
CA GLU A 135 -13.11 -3.14 -15.53
C GLU A 135 -14.29 -4.03 -15.16
N ASP A 136 -14.41 -5.16 -15.84
CA ASP A 136 -15.52 -6.07 -15.67
C ASP A 136 -15.05 -7.25 -14.83
N GLY A 137 -15.39 -7.18 -13.54
CA GLY A 137 -15.70 -8.36 -12.76
C GLY A 137 -16.94 -9.10 -13.30
N GLU A 138 -17.14 -9.13 -14.62
CA GLU A 138 -17.97 -10.14 -15.25
C GLU A 138 -17.36 -11.48 -14.88
N ASP A 139 -18.26 -12.29 -14.37
CA ASP A 139 -17.97 -13.39 -13.50
C ASP A 139 -16.90 -14.32 -14.08
N GLY A 140 -16.13 -14.92 -13.18
CA GLY A 140 -15.37 -16.14 -13.49
C GLY A 140 -16.28 -17.33 -13.86
N GLU A 141 -17.35 -17.11 -14.62
CA GLU A 141 -18.23 -18.12 -15.21
C GLU A 141 -17.45 -19.02 -16.17
N ASP A 142 -16.38 -18.53 -16.80
CA ASP A 142 -15.53 -19.34 -17.66
C ASP A 142 -14.43 -20.13 -16.93
N GLY A 143 -14.33 -20.04 -15.59
CA GLY A 143 -13.35 -20.80 -14.79
C GLY A 143 -11.87 -20.43 -15.01
N ARG A 144 -11.55 -19.53 -15.94
CA ARG A 144 -10.17 -19.19 -16.37
C ARG A 144 -9.50 -18.09 -15.53
N ARG A 145 -9.53 -18.21 -14.19
CA ARG A 145 -8.75 -17.33 -13.30
C ARG A 145 -7.78 -18.13 -12.46
N PHE A 146 -6.59 -17.57 -12.23
CA PHE A 146 -5.66 -18.12 -11.27
C PHE A 146 -6.22 -17.95 -9.85
N ARG A 147 -6.26 -19.06 -9.11
CA ARG A 147 -6.63 -19.09 -7.69
C ARG A 147 -5.44 -19.57 -6.89
N GLY A 148 -5.32 -19.06 -5.68
CA GLY A 148 -4.20 -19.35 -4.77
C GLY A 148 -4.09 -18.32 -3.68
N LYS A 149 -3.22 -18.58 -2.69
CA LYS A 149 -2.76 -17.54 -1.78
C LYS A 149 -1.32 -17.17 -2.10
N VAL A 150 -1.06 -15.88 -2.04
CA VAL A 150 0.23 -15.28 -2.31
C VAL A 150 0.77 -14.67 -1.02
N ASP A 151 1.99 -15.07 -0.69
CA ASP A 151 2.85 -14.38 0.26
C ASP A 151 3.95 -13.66 -0.54
N VAL A 152 4.29 -12.45 -0.13
CA VAL A 152 5.29 -11.60 -0.76
C VAL A 152 6.22 -11.07 0.32
N ASN A 153 7.51 -11.07 0.09
CA ASN A 153 8.47 -10.39 0.93
C ASN A 153 9.41 -9.60 0.03
N GLY A 154 9.84 -8.42 0.42
CA GLY A 154 10.77 -7.70 -0.42
C GLY A 154 11.20 -6.36 0.09
N THR A 155 12.12 -5.76 -0.67
CA THR A 155 12.74 -4.50 -0.35
C THR A 155 12.74 -3.56 -1.55
N ILE A 156 12.68 -2.27 -1.28
CA ILE A 156 12.83 -1.19 -2.26
C ILE A 156 13.95 -0.29 -1.74
N THR A 157 15.09 -0.33 -2.43
CA THR A 157 16.29 0.44 -2.10
C THR A 157 16.71 1.30 -3.29
N GLY A 158 17.88 1.93 -3.22
CA GLY A 158 18.40 2.76 -4.32
C GLY A 158 17.91 4.20 -4.25
N THR A 159 17.77 4.86 -5.41
CA THR A 159 17.36 6.27 -5.50
C THR A 159 16.05 6.41 -6.26
N ASP A 160 15.44 7.59 -6.25
CA ASP A 160 14.21 7.86 -7.01
C ASP A 160 14.37 7.66 -8.52
N ILE A 161 15.60 7.86 -9.04
CA ILE A 161 15.92 7.71 -10.47
C ILE A 161 16.42 6.31 -10.82
N GLU A 162 17.01 5.62 -9.84
CA GLU A 162 17.57 4.28 -9.95
C GLU A 162 17.07 3.44 -8.77
N PRO A 163 15.77 3.10 -8.73
CA PRO A 163 15.23 2.29 -7.66
C PRO A 163 15.60 0.83 -7.90
N VAL A 164 15.96 0.14 -6.82
CA VAL A 164 16.24 -1.29 -6.82
C VAL A 164 15.15 -1.98 -6.02
N MET A 165 14.42 -2.90 -6.64
CA MET A 165 13.42 -3.72 -5.94
C MET A 165 13.85 -5.17 -5.96
N ALA A 166 13.72 -5.86 -4.83
CA ALA A 166 13.91 -7.30 -4.73
C ALA A 166 12.71 -7.88 -3.99
N LEU A 167 11.97 -8.78 -4.65
CA LEU A 167 10.76 -9.41 -4.12
C LEU A 167 10.89 -10.93 -4.22
N GLU A 168 10.55 -11.62 -3.14
CA GLU A 168 10.30 -13.05 -3.08
C GLU A 168 8.78 -13.24 -3.02
N VAL A 169 8.23 -14.08 -3.89
CA VAL A 169 6.79 -14.36 -3.97
C VAL A 169 6.58 -15.87 -3.84
N HIS A 170 5.76 -16.27 -2.89
CA HIS A 170 5.37 -17.66 -2.69
C HIS A 170 3.87 -17.81 -2.95
N ILE A 171 3.51 -18.71 -3.85
CA ILE A 171 2.12 -19.06 -4.16
C ILE A 171 1.85 -20.48 -3.66
N ASP A 172 0.99 -20.60 -2.65
CA ASP A 172 0.74 -21.85 -1.92
C ASP A 172 -0.06 -22.90 -2.71
N SER A 173 -0.78 -22.45 -3.74
CA SER A 173 -1.63 -23.27 -4.57
C SER A 173 -1.95 -22.50 -5.85
N LEU A 174 -1.42 -22.92 -6.98
CA LEU A 174 -1.70 -22.30 -8.27
C LEU A 174 -2.76 -23.13 -8.99
N ASN A 175 -4.01 -22.67 -8.97
CA ASN A 175 -5.12 -23.35 -9.62
C ASN A 175 -5.61 -22.54 -10.83
N PHE A 176 -5.74 -23.19 -11.99
CA PHE A 176 -6.27 -22.57 -13.21
C PHE A 176 -7.34 -23.46 -13.84
N ALA A 177 -8.54 -22.94 -14.06
CA ALA A 177 -9.65 -23.71 -14.66
C ALA A 177 -9.96 -25.04 -13.95
N GLY A 178 -9.79 -25.09 -12.63
CA GLY A 178 -10.01 -26.30 -11.81
C GLY A 178 -8.86 -27.32 -11.86
N VAL A 179 -7.77 -27.02 -12.56
CA VAL A 179 -6.53 -27.81 -12.55
C VAL A 179 -5.58 -27.23 -11.51
N ASP A 180 -5.15 -28.06 -10.57
CA ASP A 180 -4.09 -27.74 -9.62
C ASP A 180 -2.73 -27.88 -10.31
N MET A 181 -1.96 -26.79 -10.33
CA MET A 181 -0.63 -26.72 -10.93
C MET A 181 0.49 -26.84 -9.88
N GLY A 182 0.16 -26.89 -8.60
CA GLY A 182 1.12 -26.98 -7.50
C GLY A 182 1.50 -25.63 -6.88
N THR A 183 2.72 -25.50 -6.39
CA THR A 183 3.23 -24.27 -5.74
C THR A 183 4.22 -23.55 -6.64
N LEU A 184 4.25 -22.21 -6.58
CA LEU A 184 5.16 -21.39 -7.36
C LEU A 184 5.98 -20.49 -6.44
N GLU A 185 7.30 -20.55 -6.57
CA GLU A 185 8.23 -19.62 -5.93
C GLU A 185 8.80 -18.71 -7.02
N LEU A 186 8.77 -17.40 -6.80
CA LEU A 186 9.35 -16.41 -7.71
C LEU A 186 10.28 -15.48 -6.95
N GLU A 187 11.41 -15.18 -7.57
CA GLU A 187 12.29 -14.08 -7.19
C GLU A 187 12.24 -13.03 -8.29
N LEU A 188 11.78 -11.82 -7.96
CA LEU A 188 11.73 -10.69 -8.86
C LEU A 188 12.75 -9.65 -8.43
N THR A 189 13.65 -9.29 -9.34
CA THR A 189 14.56 -8.15 -9.15
C THR A 189 14.27 -7.10 -10.21
N TYR A 190 14.03 -5.86 -9.77
CA TYR A 190 14.04 -4.69 -10.64
C TYR A 190 15.32 -3.90 -10.37
N ASN A 191 16.17 -3.77 -11.37
CA ASN A 191 17.38 -2.95 -11.32
C ASN A 191 17.73 -2.49 -12.74
N ASP A 192 18.35 -1.31 -12.88
CA ASP A 192 18.76 -0.75 -14.18
C ASP A 192 17.62 -0.73 -15.21
N GLN A 193 16.41 -0.40 -14.76
CA GLN A 193 15.20 -0.38 -15.58
C GLN A 193 14.81 -1.72 -16.21
N GLN A 194 15.33 -2.83 -15.68
CA GLN A 194 15.03 -4.18 -16.13
C GLN A 194 14.38 -4.98 -15.00
N VAL A 195 13.37 -5.77 -15.37
CA VAL A 195 12.77 -6.77 -14.48
C VAL A 195 13.41 -8.11 -14.82
N GLN A 196 14.00 -8.74 -13.82
CA GLN A 196 14.47 -10.12 -13.85
C GLN A 196 13.53 -10.96 -12.99
N VAL A 197 13.06 -12.08 -13.53
CA VAL A 197 12.19 -13.01 -12.82
C VAL A 197 12.84 -14.38 -12.89
N PHE A 198 13.14 -14.95 -11.73
CA PHE A 198 13.47 -16.35 -11.57
C PHE A 198 12.28 -17.03 -10.91
N GLY A 199 11.99 -18.26 -11.30
CA GLY A 199 10.83 -18.95 -10.77
C GLY A 199 10.94 -20.46 -10.86
N ASP A 200 10.53 -21.12 -9.79
CA ASP A 200 10.48 -22.56 -9.67
C ASP A 200 9.04 -23.00 -9.43
N LEU A 201 8.52 -23.83 -10.35
CA LEU A 201 7.20 -24.44 -10.26
C LEU A 201 7.33 -25.86 -9.72
N ASN A 202 6.80 -26.09 -8.53
CA ASN A 202 6.74 -27.41 -7.92
C ASN A 202 5.35 -27.99 -8.15
N TYR A 203 5.25 -28.91 -9.11
CA TYR A 203 4.00 -29.61 -9.40
C TYR A 203 3.50 -30.36 -8.16
N GLY A 204 2.20 -30.25 -7.89
CA GLY A 204 1.54 -31.11 -6.90
C GLY A 204 1.61 -32.59 -7.29
N PRO A 205 1.45 -33.53 -6.33
CA PRO A 205 1.34 -34.96 -6.61
C PRO A 205 0.12 -35.31 -7.48
#